data_AF-A0A3B0T9G1-F1
#
_entry.id   AF-A0A3B0T9G1-F1
#
_cell.length_a   1.000
_cell.length_b   1.000
_cell.length_c   1.000
_cell.angle_alpha   90.00
_cell.angle_beta   90.00
_cell.angle_gamma   90.00
#
_symmetry.space_group_name_H-M   'P 1'
#
loop_
_entity.id
_entity.type
_entity.pdbx_description
1 polymer ?
#
loop_
_entity_poly.entity_id
_entity_poly.type
_entity_poly.pdbx_seq_one_letter_code
_entity_poly.pdbx_strand_id
1 'polypeptide(L)' 'MLQTEFILGGYFVNLQNSILVSDTGLASSISSSAVLITFGYQYNISKVMAFYGYVGHTLFNNGVLRDNDRNDVLTLND' A
#
# COMPACT_ATOMS: atom_id res chain seq x y z
N MET A 1 -17.59 -13.54 -15.85
CA MET A 1 -17.94 -13.55 -14.40
C MET A 1 -17.51 -12.23 -13.81
N LEU A 2 -18.40 -11.55 -13.07
CA LEU A 2 -18.07 -10.29 -12.41
C LEU A 2 -17.54 -10.57 -11.01
N GLN A 3 -16.49 -9.86 -10.59
CA GLN A 3 -15.85 -10.01 -9.29
C GLN A 3 -15.63 -8.63 -8.68
N THR A 4 -15.72 -8.55 -7.36
CA THR A 4 -15.32 -7.38 -6.58
C THR A 4 -14.30 -7.84 -5.55
N GLU A 5 -13.22 -7.08 -5.38
CA GLU A 5 -12.15 -7.41 -4.45
C GLU A 5 -11.83 -6.20 -3.58
N PHE A 6 -11.47 -6.50 -2.33
CA PHE A 6 -10.94 -5.54 -1.37
C PHE A 6 -9.52 -5.97 -1.04
N ILE A 7 -8.55 -5.14 -1.41
CA ILE A 7 -7.13 -5.44 -1.24
C ILE A 7 -6.62 -4.59 -0.08
N LEU A 8 -6.16 -5.27 0.96
CA LEU A 8 -5.47 -4.70 2.13
C LEU A 8 -3.99 -5.01 1.99
N GLY A 9 -3.19 -3.98 1.72
CA GLY A 9 -1.75 -4.07 1.54
C GLY A 9 -1.00 -3.24 2.57
N GLY A 10 0.26 -3.59 2.79
CA GLY A 10 1.13 -2.83 3.66
C GLY A 10 2.46 -3.52 3.89
N TYR A 11 3.42 -2.78 4.39
CA TYR A 11 4.71 -3.32 4.82
C TYR A 11 5.22 -2.58 6.05
N PHE A 12 6.15 -3.23 6.75
CA PHE A 12 6.89 -2.64 7.85
C PHE A 12 8.37 -3.04 7.70
N VAL A 13 9.26 -2.05 7.79
CA VAL A 13 10.70 -2.26 7.68
C VAL A 13 11.42 -1.39 8.71
N ASN A 14 12.34 -2.00 9.47
CA ASN A 14 13.27 -1.26 10.31
C ASN A 14 14.43 -0.75 9.45
N LEU A 15 14.84 0.50 9.66
CA LEU A 15 16.02 1.06 9.03
C LEU A 15 17.26 0.56 9.75
N GLN A 16 18.27 0.14 9.00
CA GLN A 16 19.54 -0.31 9.58
C GLN A 16 20.27 0.82 10.31
N ASN A 17 20.09 2.05 9.83
CA ASN A 17 20.61 3.25 10.47
C ASN A 17 19.52 4.32 10.42
N SER A 18 19.34 5.06 11.52
CA SER A 18 18.38 6.14 11.55
C SER A 18 18.74 7.20 10.50
N ILE A 19 17.74 7.64 9.75
CA ILE A 19 17.90 8.67 8.73
C ILE A 19 17.31 9.98 9.26
N LEU A 20 18.00 11.09 9.01
CA LEU A 20 17.46 12.42 9.28
C LEU A 20 16.46 12.74 8.17
N VAL A 21 15.19 12.87 8.54
CA VAL A 21 14.11 13.22 7.64
C VAL A 21 13.89 14.72 7.79
N SER A 22 14.61 15.49 6.98
CA SER A 22 14.54 16.97 6.95
C SER A 22 14.62 17.59 8.36
N ASP A 23 13.92 18.69 8.61
CA ASP A 23 13.87 19.36 9.92
C ASP A 23 12.85 18.71 10.90
N THR A 24 12.22 17.59 10.54
CA THR A 24 11.15 16.97 11.35
C THR A 24 11.63 15.86 12.28
N GLY A 25 12.85 15.32 12.08
CA GLY A 25 13.49 14.44 13.07
C GLY A 25 14.22 13.22 12.48
N LEU A 26 14.60 12.29 13.37
CA LEU A 26 15.26 11.04 13.01
C LEU A 26 14.25 9.90 12.88
N ALA A 27 14.13 9.33 11.69
CA ALA A 27 13.33 8.13 11.47
C ALA A 27 14.20 6.87 11.60
N SER A 28 13.68 5.85 12.28
CA SER A 28 14.30 4.54 12.46
C SER A 28 13.48 3.39 11.85
N SER A 29 12.22 3.64 11.45
CA SER A 29 11.40 2.65 10.77
C SER A 29 10.50 3.28 9.70
N ILE A 30 10.10 2.46 8.74
CA ILE A 30 9.17 2.83 7.66
C ILE A 30 8.03 1.81 7.64
N SER A 31 6.81 2.33 7.63
CA SER A 31 5.60 1.55 7.50
C SER A 31 4.74 2.09 6.36
N SER A 32 3.99 1.21 5.70
CA SER A 32 2.99 1.61 4.71
C SER A 32 1.73 0.78 4.88
N SER A 33 0.58 1.40 4.63
CA SER A 33 -0.72 0.76 4.62
C SER A 33 -1.53 1.32 3.46
N ALA A 34 -2.11 0.42 2.66
CA ALA A 34 -2.90 0.78 1.49
C ALA A 34 -4.17 -0.08 1.43
N VAL A 35 -5.26 0.56 1.03
CA VAL A 35 -6.52 -0.13 0.75
C VAL A 35 -7.00 0.24 -0.63
N LEU A 36 -7.34 -0.78 -1.41
CA LEU A 36 -7.86 -0.64 -2.75
C LEU A 36 -9.16 -1.41 -2.88
N ILE A 37 -10.08 -0.83 -3.62
CA ILE A 37 -11.27 -1.52 -4.11
C ILE A 37 -11.13 -1.76 -5.61
N THR A 38 -11.37 -2.98 -6.06
CA THR A 38 -11.30 -3.34 -7.48
C THR A 38 -12.57 -4.05 -7.93
N PHE A 39 -12.93 -3.81 -9.19
CA PHE A 39 -13.97 -4.51 -9.91
C PHE A 39 -13.33 -5.24 -11.09
N GLY A 40 -13.51 -6.55 -11.11
CA GLY A 40 -12.96 -7.45 -12.10
C GLY A 40 -14.03 -8.04 -13.00
N TYR A 41 -13.65 -8.32 -14.25
CA TYR A 41 -14.43 -9.15 -15.14
C TYR A 41 -13.55 -10.19 -15.83
N GLN A 42 -14.00 -11.43 -15.75
CA GLN A 42 -13.42 -12.55 -16.49
C GLN A 42 -14.27 -12.86 -17.73
N TYR A 43 -13.63 -12.87 -18.89
CA TYR A 43 -14.20 -13.33 -20.16
C TYR A 43 -13.53 -14.63 -20.60
N ASN A 44 -14.29 -15.72 -20.70
CA ASN A 44 -13.77 -17.00 -21.17
C ASN A 44 -13.72 -16.99 -22.70
N ILE A 45 -12.51 -17.13 -23.26
CA ILE A 45 -12.29 -17.23 -24.71
C ILE A 45 -12.46 -18.68 -25.16
N SER A 46 -11.99 -19.63 -24.34
CA SER A 46 -12.16 -21.07 -24.55
C SER A 46 -12.37 -21.77 -23.21
N LYS A 47 -12.48 -23.10 -23.21
CA LYS A 47 -12.60 -23.90 -21.98
C LYS A 47 -11.37 -23.81 -21.07
N VAL A 48 -10.21 -23.41 -21.60
CA VAL A 48 -8.92 -23.38 -20.88
C VAL A 48 -8.26 -22.01 -20.87
N MET A 49 -8.89 -21.00 -21.49
CA MET A 49 -8.31 -19.67 -21.62
C MET A 49 -9.36 -18.60 -21.32
N ALA A 50 -8.97 -17.66 -20.47
CA ALA A 50 -9.81 -16.54 -20.08
C ALA A 50 -8.98 -15.25 -20.04
N PHE A 51 -9.61 -14.15 -20.42
CA PHE A 51 -9.09 -12.80 -20.25
C PHE A 51 -9.66 -12.21 -18.97
N TYR A 52 -8.83 -11.51 -18.21
CA TYR A 52 -9.21 -10.85 -16.98
C TYR A 52 -8.92 -9.36 -17.12
N GLY A 53 -9.93 -8.54 -16.86
CA GLY A 53 -9.78 -7.09 -16.77
C GLY A 53 -10.18 -6.64 -15.37
N TYR A 54 -9.38 -5.75 -14.78
CA TYR A 54 -9.66 -5.15 -13.48
C TYR A 54 -9.56 -3.63 -13.59
N VAL A 55 -10.50 -2.94 -12.96
CA VAL A 55 -10.44 -1.50 -12.72
C VAL A 55 -10.63 -1.27 -11.24
N GLY A 56 -9.96 -0.27 -10.68
CA GLY A 56 -10.02 -0.06 -9.24
C GLY A 56 -9.62 1.34 -8.84
N HIS A 57 -9.81 1.62 -7.55
CA HIS A 57 -9.46 2.88 -6.93
C HIS A 57 -8.80 2.64 -5.57
N THR A 58 -7.75 3.40 -5.29
CA THR A 58 -7.09 3.42 -3.99
C THR A 58 -7.91 4.28 -3.05
N LEU A 59 -8.44 3.68 -1.98
CA LEU A 59 -9.22 4.40 -0.96
C LEU A 59 -8.30 5.22 -0.05
N PHE A 60 -7.21 4.60 0.39
CA PHE A 60 -6.13 5.30 1.10
C PHE A 60 -4.81 4.58 0.86
N ASN A 61 -3.72 5.33 0.95
CA ASN A 61 -2.36 4.81 0.91
C ASN A 61 -1.48 5.74 1.73
N ASN A 62 -1.11 5.31 2.93
CA ASN A 62 -0.32 6.11 3.85
C ASN A 62 1.01 5.41 4.05
N GLY A 63 2.10 6.14 3.81
CA GLY A 63 3.43 5.75 4.28
C GLY A 63 3.77 6.56 5.52
N VAL A 64 4.33 5.97 6.56
CA VAL A 64 4.75 6.71 7.75
C VAL A 64 6.16 6.31 8.11
N LEU A 65 7.03 7.32 8.23
CA LEU A 65 8.34 7.20 8.83
C LEU A 65 8.22 7.48 10.32
N ARG A 66 8.76 6.59 11.14
CA ARG A 66 8.65 6.65 12.60
C ARG A 66 10.00 6.63 13.27
N ASP A 67 10.10 7.29 14.42
CA ASP A 67 11.26 7.20 15.31
C ASP A 67 11.23 5.92 16.17
N ASN A 68 12.22 5.77 17.06
CA ASN A 68 12.32 4.61 17.95
C ASN A 68 11.19 4.52 18.99
N ASP A 69 10.59 5.66 19.33
CA ASP A 69 9.48 5.77 20.25
C ASP A 69 8.12 5.61 19.53
N ARG A 70 8.15 5.29 18.22
CA ARG A 70 7.01 5.14 17.30
C ARG A 70 6.23 6.43 17.03
N ASN A 71 6.81 7.59 17.30
CA ASN A 71 6.21 8.86 16.89
C ASN A 71 6.31 9.03 15.38
N ASP A 72 5.30 9.66 14.80
CA ASP A 72 5.22 9.91 13.36
C ASP A 72 6.13 11.10 13.02
N VAL A 73 7.23 10.83 12.33
CA VAL A 73 8.22 11.85 11.92
C VAL A 73 7.83 12.45 10.57
N LEU A 74 7.27 11.64 9.68
CA LEU A 74 6.78 12.08 8.37
C LEU A 74 5.70 11.12 7.85
N THR A 75 4.59 11.69 7.41
CA THR A 75 3.57 10.97 6.63
C THR A 75 3.78 11.25 5.15
N LEU A 76 3.97 10.17 4.40
CA LEU A 76 4.01 10.15 2.94
C LEU A 76 2.59 9.98 2.41
N ASN A 77 2.23 10.81 1.42
CA ASN A 77 0.92 10.80 0.76
C ASN A 77 -0.23 11.12 1.73
N ASP A 78 -0.11 12.29 2.39
CA ASP A 78 -1.16 12.92 3.20
C ASP A 78 -2.22 13.60 2.31
#